data_AF-A0A0R2U2X6-F1
#
_entry.id   AF-A0A0R2U2X6-F1
#
_cell.length_a   1.000
_cell.length_b   1.000
_cell.length_c   1.000
_cell.angle_alpha   90.00
_cell.angle_beta   90.00
_cell.angle_gamma   90.00
#
_symmetry.space_group_name_H-M   'P 1'
#
loop_
_entity.id
_entity.type
_entity.pdbx_description
1 polymer ?
#
loop_
_entity_poly.entity_id
_entity_poly.type
_entity_poly.pdbx_seq_one_letter_code
_entity_poly.pdbx_strand_id
1 'polypeptide(L)'
;MIFDVVIEIPAGSRNKYEIDHKTGQIRLDRMLFTSTRYPYDYGFVENTLSLDGDPLDALVMLDEPTFPGCVVSVRTIGMLRMSDEAGGDDKLLCVAAGDVRKDYLTNISDLPSFELEEIKHFFQVYKSLEPNKSVHGGDWVDQRAAEEEINASYARFKKH
;
A
#
# COMPACT_ATOMS: atom_id res chain seq x y z
N MET A 1 11.22 -9.50 7.25
CA MET A 1 11.38 -9.95 5.85
C MET A 1 11.73 -8.74 5.00
N ILE A 2 12.59 -8.90 3.97
CA ILE A 2 12.88 -7.85 2.98
C ILE A 2 12.29 -8.27 1.63
N PHE A 3 11.64 -7.36 0.92
CA PHE A 3 11.03 -7.56 -0.39
C PHE A 3 10.98 -6.23 -1.17
N ASP A 4 10.65 -6.30 -2.46
CA ASP A 4 10.59 -5.13 -3.32
C ASP A 4 9.14 -4.67 -3.54
N VAL A 5 8.95 -3.35 -3.54
CA VAL A 5 7.70 -2.68 -3.89
C VAL A 5 7.93 -1.81 -5.11
N VAL A 6 7.06 -1.92 -6.11
CA VAL A 6 7.02 -1.03 -7.27
C VAL A 6 6.07 0.11 -6.96
N ILE A 7 6.59 1.34 -6.91
CA ILE A 7 5.79 2.54 -6.62
C ILE A 7 4.96 2.91 -7.84
N GLU A 8 3.66 3.07 -7.67
CA GLU A 8 2.75 3.59 -8.69
C GLU A 8 2.47 5.07 -8.47
N ILE A 9 2.28 5.46 -7.20
CA ILE A 9 1.78 6.77 -6.83
C ILE A 9 2.70 7.41 -5.78
N PRO A 10 3.48 8.43 -6.15
CA PRO A 10 4.33 9.14 -5.19
C PRO A 10 3.49 9.89 -4.14
N ALA A 11 4.05 10.04 -2.95
CA ALA A 11 3.45 10.79 -1.85
C ALA A 11 3.02 12.20 -2.29
N GLY A 12 1.85 12.63 -1.80
CA GLY A 12 1.27 13.93 -2.12
C GLY A 12 0.57 14.01 -3.49
N SER A 13 0.58 12.94 -4.29
CA SER A 13 -0.14 12.90 -5.57
C SER A 13 -1.66 12.78 -5.35
N ARG A 14 -2.41 13.48 -6.21
CA ARG A 14 -3.86 13.28 -6.41
C ARG A 14 -4.18 12.52 -7.70
N ASN A 15 -3.17 12.28 -8.54
CA ASN A 15 -3.29 11.38 -9.68
C ASN A 15 -3.06 9.96 -9.18
N LYS A 16 -4.07 9.10 -9.39
CA LYS A 16 -3.97 7.67 -9.20
C LYS A 16 -3.42 7.05 -10.48
N TYR A 17 -2.15 6.68 -10.44
CA TYR A 17 -1.52 5.87 -11.47
C TYR A 17 -1.67 4.39 -11.11
N GLU A 18 -1.61 3.56 -12.14
CA GLU A 18 -1.55 2.10 -12.04
C GLU A 18 -0.57 1.59 -13.09
N ILE A 19 0.07 0.46 -12.82
CA ILE A 19 0.86 -0.28 -13.80
C ILE A 19 -0.04 -1.31 -14.46
N ASP A 20 -0.11 -1.25 -15.79
CA ASP A 20 -0.71 -2.31 -16.57
C ASP A 20 0.21 -3.55 -16.50
N HIS A 21 -0.15 -4.52 -15.67
CA HIS A 21 0.68 -5.72 -15.41
C HIS A 21 0.96 -6.58 -16.66
N LYS A 22 0.23 -6.40 -17.76
CA LYS A 22 0.49 -7.12 -19.03
C LYS A 22 1.56 -6.42 -19.87
N THR A 23 1.59 -5.09 -19.83
CA THR A 23 2.47 -4.28 -20.69
C THR A 23 3.62 -3.61 -19.96
N GLY A 24 3.56 -3.51 -18.63
CA GLY A 24 4.47 -2.74 -17.79
C GLY A 24 4.33 -1.23 -17.95
N GLN A 25 3.30 -0.75 -18.64
CA GLN A 25 3.09 0.69 -18.85
C GLN A 25 2.44 1.33 -17.63
N ILE A 26 2.92 2.53 -17.28
CA ILE A 26 2.30 3.37 -16.26
C ILE A 26 1.13 4.10 -16.91
N ARG A 27 -0.06 3.91 -16.34
CA ARG A 27 -1.32 4.48 -16.81
C ARG A 27 -1.85 5.42 -15.74
N LEU A 28 -2.27 6.61 -16.13
CA LEU A 28 -3.14 7.42 -15.28
C LEU A 28 -4.53 6.78 -15.33
N ASP A 29 -4.95 6.15 -14.23
CA ASP A 29 -6.31 5.64 -14.09
C ASP A 29 -7.29 6.82 -13.95
N ARG A 30 -7.08 7.65 -12.91
CA ARG A 30 -7.89 8.85 -12.68
C ARG A 30 -7.20 9.86 -11.78
N MET A 31 -7.75 11.07 -11.73
CA MET A 31 -7.54 11.98 -10.61
C MET A 31 -8.56 11.67 -9.51
N LEU A 32 -8.15 11.64 -8.23
CA LEU A 32 -9.07 11.35 -7.13
C LEU A 32 -10.24 12.34 -7.09
N PHE A 33 -11.45 11.85 -6.84
CA PHE A 33 -12.67 12.67 -6.84
C PHE A 33 -12.73 13.59 -5.62
N THR A 34 -12.14 13.17 -4.52
CA THR A 34 -11.99 13.96 -3.29
C THR A 34 -10.73 14.84 -3.34
N SER A 35 -10.67 15.85 -2.46
CA SER A 35 -9.48 16.72 -2.33
C SER A 35 -8.39 16.10 -1.44
N THR A 36 -8.28 14.77 -1.44
CA THR A 36 -7.24 14.02 -0.74
C THR A 36 -6.00 13.85 -1.61
N ARG A 37 -4.91 13.42 -0.99
CA ARG A 37 -3.64 13.05 -1.62
C ARG A 37 -3.10 11.82 -0.92
N TYR A 38 -2.36 10.99 -1.64
CA TYR A 38 -1.71 9.82 -1.04
C TYR A 38 -0.74 10.29 0.05
N PRO A 39 -0.82 9.75 1.29
CA PRO A 39 -0.02 10.22 2.41
C PRO A 39 1.48 9.87 2.25
N TYR A 40 1.75 8.75 1.60
CA TYR A 40 3.08 8.20 1.37
C TYR A 40 3.13 7.56 -0.03
N ASP A 41 4.32 7.13 -0.45
CA ASP A 41 4.49 6.41 -1.71
C ASP A 41 3.69 5.11 -1.68
N TYR A 42 2.92 4.86 -2.73
CA TYR A 42 1.99 3.73 -2.82
C TYR A 42 2.26 2.92 -4.08
N GLY A 43 2.14 1.61 -3.96
CA GLY A 43 2.17 0.69 -5.09
C GLY A 43 1.97 -0.73 -4.60
N PHE A 44 2.70 -1.69 -5.17
CA PHE A 44 2.47 -3.11 -4.91
C PHE A 44 3.74 -3.92 -4.75
N VAL A 45 3.63 -5.07 -4.09
CA VAL A 45 4.69 -6.06 -3.94
C VAL A 45 4.79 -6.93 -5.20
N GLU A 46 5.97 -7.02 -5.81
CA GLU A 46 6.15 -7.83 -7.01
C GLU A 46 5.85 -9.33 -6.75
N ASN A 47 5.31 -10.01 -7.76
CA ASN A 47 5.06 -11.45 -7.73
C ASN A 47 4.15 -11.91 -6.59
N THR A 48 3.19 -11.08 -6.21
CA THR A 48 2.16 -11.41 -5.22
C THR A 48 0.77 -11.41 -5.85
N LEU A 49 -0.18 -12.08 -5.20
CA LEU A 49 -1.58 -12.10 -5.60
C LEU A 49 -2.47 -12.04 -4.35
N SER A 50 -3.27 -11.01 -4.25
CA SER A 50 -4.29 -10.78 -3.22
C SER A 50 -5.58 -11.55 -3.52
N LEU A 51 -6.60 -11.39 -2.66
CA LEU A 51 -7.88 -12.10 -2.79
C LEU A 51 -8.82 -11.47 -3.83
N ASP A 52 -8.61 -10.19 -4.16
CA ASP A 52 -9.29 -9.45 -5.23
C ASP A 52 -8.73 -9.76 -6.63
N GLY A 53 -7.56 -10.39 -6.70
CA GLY A 53 -6.89 -10.78 -7.94
C GLY A 53 -5.78 -9.83 -8.39
N ASP A 54 -5.53 -8.76 -7.64
CA ASP A 54 -4.45 -7.82 -7.90
C ASP A 54 -3.21 -8.16 -7.04
N PRO A 55 -2.03 -7.59 -7.34
CA PRO A 55 -0.88 -7.70 -6.44
C PRO A 55 -1.14 -7.08 -5.06
N LEU A 56 -0.41 -7.53 -4.04
CA LEU A 56 -0.55 -7.03 -2.67
C LEU A 56 -0.08 -5.57 -2.58
N ASP A 57 -0.97 -4.70 -2.11
CA ASP A 57 -0.70 -3.27 -1.96
C ASP A 57 0.29 -2.96 -0.83
N ALA A 58 1.07 -1.91 -1.04
CA ALA A 58 2.01 -1.41 -0.07
C ALA A 58 2.11 0.12 -0.08
N LEU A 59 2.17 0.69 1.13
CA LEU A 59 2.48 2.08 1.40
C LEU A 59 3.89 2.16 1.99
N VAL A 60 4.78 2.98 1.42
CA VAL A 60 6.19 3.08 1.78
C VAL A 60 6.49 4.46 2.36
N MET A 61 6.87 4.49 3.63
CA MET A 61 7.16 5.72 4.38
C MET A 61 8.57 6.24 4.07
N LEU A 62 8.66 7.09 3.05
CA LEU A 62 9.88 7.79 2.65
C LEU A 62 9.83 9.27 3.05
N ASP A 63 11.01 9.86 3.25
CA ASP A 63 11.12 11.28 3.65
C ASP A 63 10.85 12.23 2.46
N GLU A 64 11.10 11.75 1.23
CA GLU A 64 10.79 12.44 -0.02
C GLU A 64 10.12 11.48 -1.00
N PRO A 65 9.15 11.95 -1.80
CA PRO A 65 8.45 11.11 -2.76
C PRO A 65 9.41 10.62 -3.86
N THR A 66 9.16 9.41 -4.37
CA THR A 66 9.89 8.88 -5.52
C THR A 66 9.21 9.28 -6.84
N PHE A 67 9.10 8.36 -7.79
CA PHE A 67 8.47 8.50 -9.08
C PHE A 67 7.76 7.20 -9.47
N PRO A 68 6.69 7.25 -10.29
CA PRO A 68 6.02 6.04 -10.77
C PRO A 68 6.99 5.09 -11.48
N GLY A 69 6.94 3.80 -11.14
CA GLY A 69 7.84 2.74 -11.61
C GLY A 69 9.14 2.59 -10.82
N CYS A 70 9.37 3.41 -9.79
CA CYS A 70 10.51 3.24 -8.89
C CYS A 70 10.36 1.94 -8.08
N VAL A 71 11.43 1.15 -7.97
CA VAL A 71 11.46 -0.04 -7.12
C VAL A 71 12.19 0.29 -5.82
N VAL A 72 11.55 -0.02 -4.69
CA VAL A 72 12.11 0.21 -3.36
C VAL A 72 12.19 -1.11 -2.61
N SER A 73 13.40 -1.47 -2.14
CA SER A 73 13.57 -2.59 -1.22
C SER A 73 13.13 -2.17 0.18
N VAL A 74 12.13 -2.86 0.71
CA VAL A 74 11.42 -2.50 1.94
C VAL A 74 11.34 -3.65 2.93
N ARG A 75 10.95 -3.29 4.14
CA ARG A 75 10.44 -4.22 5.15
C ARG A 75 9.13 -3.67 5.70
N THR A 76 8.18 -4.55 5.98
CA THR A 76 6.90 -4.17 6.59
C THR A 76 7.07 -3.95 8.10
N ILE A 77 6.30 -3.00 8.64
CA ILE A 77 6.10 -2.79 10.08
C ILE A 77 4.66 -3.12 10.52
N GLY A 78 3.80 -3.48 9.57
CA GLY A 78 2.43 -3.93 9.79
C GLY A 78 1.55 -3.71 8.57
N MET A 79 0.24 -3.74 8.78
CA MET A 79 -0.73 -3.73 7.68
C MET A 79 -2.04 -3.11 8.12
N LEU A 80 -2.67 -2.34 7.25
CA LEU A 80 -4.03 -1.86 7.41
C LEU A 80 -4.96 -2.89 6.76
N ARG A 81 -5.82 -3.52 7.57
CA ARG A 81 -6.85 -4.43 7.09
C ARG A 81 -8.14 -3.68 6.80
N MET A 82 -8.61 -3.83 5.58
CA MET A 82 -9.85 -3.20 5.12
C MET A 82 -10.43 -3.97 3.94
N SER A 83 -11.68 -3.65 3.61
CA SER A 83 -12.34 -4.17 2.42
C SER A 83 -13.00 -3.05 1.66
N ASP A 84 -13.14 -3.24 0.36
CA ASP A 84 -13.94 -2.39 -0.51
C ASP A 84 -15.00 -3.21 -1.25
N GLU A 85 -15.61 -2.63 -2.29
CA GLU A 85 -16.63 -3.33 -3.08
C GLU A 85 -16.13 -4.56 -3.85
N ALA A 86 -14.81 -4.72 -4.05
CA ALA A 86 -14.20 -5.83 -4.78
C ALA A 86 -13.76 -6.97 -3.85
N GLY A 87 -13.54 -6.72 -2.56
CA GLY A 87 -13.15 -7.74 -1.60
C GLY A 87 -12.25 -7.21 -0.48
N GLY A 88 -11.38 -8.08 0.04
CA GLY A 88 -10.33 -7.67 0.98
C GLY A 88 -9.26 -6.85 0.25
N ASP A 89 -8.94 -5.68 0.79
CA ASP A 89 -8.07 -4.64 0.23
C ASP A 89 -7.00 -4.27 1.25
N ASP A 90 -6.21 -5.28 1.66
CA ASP A 90 -5.19 -5.13 2.70
C ASP A 90 -3.99 -4.34 2.18
N LYS A 91 -3.47 -3.41 3.00
CA LYS A 91 -2.38 -2.51 2.60
C LYS A 91 -1.22 -2.60 3.57
N LEU A 92 -0.08 -3.07 3.10
CA LEU A 92 1.14 -3.10 3.91
C LEU A 92 1.59 -1.69 4.25
N LEU A 93 2.12 -1.49 5.45
CA LEU A 93 2.88 -0.30 5.81
C LEU A 93 4.36 -0.67 5.91
N CYS A 94 5.18 0.01 5.13
CA CYS A 94 6.56 -0.36 4.87
C CYS A 94 7.51 0.81 5.11
N VAL A 95 8.76 0.48 5.40
CA VAL A 95 9.90 1.41 5.44
C VAL A 95 11.04 0.87 4.58
N ALA A 96 11.92 1.76 4.12
CA ALA A 96 13.08 1.37 3.33
C ALA A 96 14.00 0.43 4.14
N ALA A 97 14.33 -0.74 3.57
CA ALA A 97 15.04 -1.79 4.30
C ALA A 97 16.50 -1.43 4.62
N GLY A 98 17.15 -0.65 3.76
CA GLY A 98 18.56 -0.25 3.91
C GLY A 98 18.77 1.04 4.71
N ASP A 99 17.70 1.70 5.16
CA ASP A 99 17.80 2.98 5.85
C ASP A 99 17.89 2.81 7.36
N VAL A 100 19.11 2.87 7.90
CA VAL A 100 19.37 2.76 9.34
C VAL A 100 18.69 3.85 10.17
N ARG A 101 18.27 4.97 9.56
CA ARG A 101 17.48 6.02 10.24
C ARG A 101 16.09 5.50 10.63
N LYS A 102 15.61 4.44 9.99
CA LYS A 102 14.28 3.84 10.20
C LYS A 102 14.34 2.59 11.08
N ASP A 103 15.50 2.16 11.59
CA ASP A 103 15.67 0.89 12.33
C ASP A 103 14.79 0.77 13.57
N TYR A 104 14.42 1.89 14.19
CA TYR A 104 13.52 1.91 15.34
C TYR A 104 12.06 1.56 15.00
N LEU A 105 11.66 1.70 13.73
CA LEU A 105 10.32 1.35 13.26
C LEU A 105 10.30 -0.14 12.97
N THR A 106 9.82 -0.96 13.88
CA THR A 106 9.76 -2.43 13.74
C THR A 106 8.33 -2.97 13.76
N ASN A 107 7.40 -2.22 14.35
CA ASN A 107 5.99 -2.55 14.48
C ASN A 107 5.13 -1.29 14.34
N ILE A 108 3.83 -1.43 14.09
CA ILE A 108 2.86 -0.33 14.03
C ILE A 108 2.86 0.51 15.31
N SER A 109 3.07 -0.12 16.47
CA SER A 109 3.12 0.57 17.76
C SER A 109 4.29 1.56 17.90
N ASP A 110 5.26 1.52 16.99
CA ASP A 110 6.41 2.43 17.00
C ASP A 110 6.06 3.79 16.34
N LEU A 111 4.88 3.90 15.72
CA LEU A 111 4.38 5.14 15.12
C LEU A 111 3.44 5.92 16.03
N PRO A 112 3.44 7.26 15.95
CA PRO A 112 2.42 8.09 16.58
C PRO A 112 1.01 7.72 16.10
N SER A 113 0.05 7.67 17.00
CA SER A 113 -1.33 7.31 16.66
C SER A 113 -1.96 8.21 15.59
N PHE A 114 -1.67 9.52 15.62
CA PHE A 114 -2.21 10.45 14.61
C PHE A 114 -1.72 10.16 13.19
N GLU A 115 -0.52 9.60 13.05
CA GLU A 115 0.01 9.23 11.73
C GLU A 115 -0.72 8.00 11.18
N LEU A 116 -0.96 7.00 12.04
CA LEU A 116 -1.77 5.82 11.70
C LEU A 116 -3.22 6.18 11.35
N GLU A 117 -3.81 7.12 12.10
CA GLU A 117 -5.17 7.60 11.84
C GLU A 117 -5.26 8.44 10.56
N GLU A 118 -4.24 9.22 10.20
CA GLU A 118 -4.22 9.96 8.93
C GLU A 118 -4.19 9.00 7.73
N ILE A 119 -3.32 7.98 7.76
CA ILE A 119 -3.26 6.96 6.70
C ILE A 119 -4.59 6.21 6.60
N LYS A 120 -5.15 5.77 7.73
CA LYS A 120 -6.45 5.09 7.77
C LYS A 120 -7.57 5.98 7.21
N HIS A 121 -7.63 7.23 7.65
CA HIS A 121 -8.64 8.18 7.19
C HIS A 121 -8.56 8.41 5.68
N PHE A 122 -7.36 8.52 5.11
CA PHE A 122 -7.18 8.62 3.65
C PHE A 122 -7.91 7.49 2.92
N PHE A 123 -7.63 6.23 3.27
CA PHE A 123 -8.24 5.10 2.57
C PHE A 123 -9.75 4.97 2.84
N GLN A 124 -10.24 5.44 3.99
CA GLN A 124 -11.67 5.47 4.29
C GLN A 124 -12.44 6.49 3.44
N VAL A 125 -11.82 7.60 3.03
CA VAL A 125 -12.55 8.73 2.41
C VAL A 125 -12.18 9.01 0.95
N TYR A 126 -11.04 8.54 0.44
CA TYR A 126 -10.56 8.99 -0.88
C TYR A 126 -11.53 8.64 -2.03
N LYS A 127 -12.25 7.51 -1.91
CA LYS A 127 -13.28 7.03 -2.84
C LYS A 127 -14.69 7.60 -2.58
N SER A 128 -14.92 8.43 -1.55
CA SER A 128 -16.29 8.81 -1.11
C SER A 128 -17.14 9.58 -2.13
N LEU A 129 -16.52 10.21 -3.13
CA LEU A 129 -17.21 10.92 -4.21
C LEU A 129 -17.25 10.11 -5.52
N GLU A 130 -16.72 8.88 -5.52
CA GLU A 130 -16.75 7.99 -6.67
C GLU A 130 -18.08 7.23 -6.73
N PRO A 131 -18.74 7.16 -7.89
CA PRO A 131 -20.00 6.42 -8.02
C PRO A 131 -19.83 4.93 -7.69
N ASN A 132 -20.71 4.40 -6.83
CA ASN A 132 -20.79 2.98 -6.47
C ASN A 132 -19.54 2.41 -5.76
N LYS A 133 -18.71 3.28 -5.14
CA LYS A 133 -17.56 2.84 -4.34
C LYS A 133 -17.88 2.90 -2.85
N SER A 134 -17.38 1.93 -2.09
CA SER A 134 -17.56 1.86 -0.65
C SER A 134 -16.36 1.21 0.00
N VAL A 135 -16.01 1.69 1.19
CA VAL A 135 -14.89 1.16 1.98
C VAL A 135 -15.40 0.80 3.36
N HIS A 136 -14.94 -0.34 3.89
CA HIS A 136 -15.34 -0.88 5.17
C HIS A 136 -14.12 -1.33 5.99
N GLY A 137 -14.22 -1.22 7.32
CA GLY A 137 -13.15 -1.60 8.24
C GLY A 137 -12.06 -0.53 8.39
N GLY A 138 -10.81 -0.97 8.50
CA GLY A 138 -9.65 -0.14 8.80
C GLY A 138 -9.05 -0.46 10.16
N ASP A 139 -8.60 -1.69 10.34
CA ASP A 139 -7.92 -2.14 11.56
C ASP A 139 -6.42 -2.34 11.29
N TRP A 140 -5.59 -1.73 12.12
CA TRP A 140 -4.16 -1.95 12.07
C TRP A 140 -3.80 -3.30 12.69
N VAL A 141 -2.99 -4.10 11.99
CA VAL A 141 -2.42 -5.34 12.49
C VAL A 141 -0.90 -5.27 12.49
N ASP A 142 -0.29 -6.09 13.35
CA ASP A 142 1.14 -6.08 13.61
C ASP A 142 1.98 -6.57 12.42
N GLN A 143 3.29 -6.37 12.54
CA GLN A 143 4.28 -6.81 11.57
C GLN A 143 4.21 -8.31 11.25
N ARG A 144 3.87 -9.17 12.22
CA ARG A 144 3.77 -10.61 12.01
C ARG A 144 2.58 -10.95 11.11
N ALA A 145 1.41 -10.38 11.38
CA ALA A 145 0.22 -10.56 10.55
C ALA A 145 0.46 -10.08 9.10
N ALA A 146 1.23 -9.00 8.92
CA ALA A 146 1.63 -8.52 7.61
C ALA A 146 2.56 -9.52 6.88
N GLU A 147 3.56 -10.08 7.56
CA GLU A 147 4.44 -11.11 6.98
C GLU A 147 3.70 -12.40 6.62
N GLU A 148 2.69 -12.80 7.41
CA GLU A 148 1.81 -13.93 7.09
C GLU A 148 1.04 -13.68 5.78
N GLU A 149 0.48 -12.48 5.59
CA GLU A 149 -0.26 -12.13 4.38
C GLU A 149 0.65 -12.02 3.14
N ILE A 150 1.86 -11.49 3.28
CA ILE A 150 2.86 -11.49 2.20
C ILE A 150 3.17 -12.92 1.74
N ASN A 151 3.42 -13.83 2.68
CA ASN A 151 3.69 -15.23 2.36
C ASN A 151 2.48 -15.92 1.70
N ALA A 152 1.26 -15.63 2.19
CA ALA A 152 0.03 -16.13 1.59
C ALA A 152 -0.11 -15.63 0.15
N SER A 153 0.18 -14.36 -0.10
CA SER A 153 0.11 -13.72 -1.42
C SER A 153 1.13 -14.32 -2.40
N TYR A 154 2.37 -14.55 -1.97
CA TYR A 154 3.36 -15.29 -2.78
C TYR A 154 2.91 -16.72 -3.09
N ALA A 155 2.30 -17.41 -2.14
CA ALA A 155 1.81 -18.76 -2.34
C ALA A 155 0.63 -18.81 -3.32
N ARG A 156 -0.24 -17.79 -3.32
CA ARG A 156 -1.32 -17.63 -4.30
C ARG A 156 -0.77 -17.36 -5.69
N PHE A 157 0.16 -16.41 -5.83
CA PHE A 157 0.80 -16.08 -7.11
C PHE A 157 1.46 -17.29 -7.77
N LYS A 158 2.19 -18.11 -7.00
CA LYS A 158 2.86 -19.33 -7.53
C LYS A 158 1.92 -20.41 -8.07
N LYS A 159 0.65 -20.40 -7.65
CA LYS A 159 -0.36 -21.36 -8.10
C LYS A 159 -1.15 -20.87 -9.31
N HIS A 160 -1.09 -19.56 -9.59
CA HIS A 160 -1.80 -18.96 -10.70
C HIS A 160 -1.03 -19.11 -12.01
#